data_AF-A0A9D8KXV4-F1
#
_entry.id   AF-A0A9D8KXV4-F1
#
_cell.length_a   1.000
_cell.length_b   1.000
_cell.length_c   1.000
_cell.angle_alpha   90.00
_cell.angle_beta   90.00
_cell.angle_gamma   90.00
#
_symmetry.space_group_name_H-M   'P 1'
#
loop_
_entity.id
_entity.type
_entity.pdbx_description
1 polymer ?
#
loop_
_entity_poly.entity_id
_entity_poly.type
_entity_poly.pdbx_seq_one_letter_code
_entity_poly.pdbx_strand_id
1 'polypeptide(L)'
;ASGKLVIEARDVSKRYGERPIVDGFSIRIERGDRIGIVGPNGAGKTTLINLLTGILPPDSGTVRLGTNLEIATLDQRRESLDPERTVADTLTDGRGDTVIIGGEARHVVGYMKDFLFRPEQARTPVKALSGGERGRLMLARALAKPSNLLILDEPTNDLDLETLDLLQEMLASYPGTLLLVSHDRDFLDRIVTTTIAGEGDGRWTVYAGGYSDMLAQRGNILARKPQPKAAPASPKPAAVSAAPTARRKLTFADQHALKTLPERMEKLSATIADLNGKLSAADFYARDPADFDRATKALAEAQGELSAAEEEWLRIEMLREEIEGG
;
A
#
# COMPACT_ATOMS: atom_id res chain seq x y z
N ALA A 1 -29.43 -7.10 -6.32
CA ALA A 1 -28.50 -6.25 -7.08
C ALA A 1 -27.62 -5.50 -6.09
N SER A 2 -26.31 -5.57 -6.25
CA SER A 2 -25.36 -4.91 -5.35
C SER A 2 -25.29 -3.41 -5.68
N GLY A 3 -25.47 -2.53 -4.69
CA GLY A 3 -25.43 -1.07 -4.92
C GLY A 3 -24.04 -0.58 -5.35
N LYS A 4 -23.98 0.51 -6.14
CA LYS A 4 -22.72 1.10 -6.66
C LYS A 4 -21.74 1.52 -5.55
N LEU A 5 -22.29 1.91 -4.39
CA LEU A 5 -21.50 2.37 -3.25
C LEU A 5 -20.88 1.18 -2.49
N VAL A 6 -19.59 1.33 -2.15
CA VAL A 6 -18.86 0.41 -1.28
C VAL A 6 -18.62 1.04 0.09
N ILE A 7 -17.99 2.21 0.15
CA ILE A 7 -17.74 2.93 1.40
C ILE A 7 -18.03 4.43 1.20
N GLU A 8 -18.69 5.06 2.15
CA GLU A 8 -18.83 6.52 2.22
C GLU A 8 -18.43 6.98 3.63
N ALA A 9 -17.31 7.69 3.74
CA ALA A 9 -16.89 8.36 4.96
C ALA A 9 -17.12 9.87 4.81
N ARG A 10 -17.72 10.50 5.82
CA ARG A 10 -17.97 11.94 5.87
C ARG A 10 -17.46 12.51 7.19
N ASP A 11 -16.49 13.41 7.06
CA ASP A 11 -15.85 14.19 8.12
C ASP A 11 -15.44 13.32 9.31
N VAL A 12 -14.86 12.15 9.02
CA VAL A 12 -14.51 11.18 10.05
C VAL A 12 -13.25 11.59 10.78
N SER A 13 -13.29 11.53 12.10
CA SER A 13 -12.11 11.75 12.94
C SER A 13 -11.91 10.61 13.93
N LYS A 14 -10.64 10.35 14.26
CA LYS A 14 -10.23 9.38 15.27
C LYS A 14 -8.98 9.86 15.99
N ARG A 15 -9.01 9.83 17.32
CA ARG A 15 -7.89 10.21 18.20
C ARG A 15 -7.53 9.08 19.15
N TYR A 16 -6.25 8.96 19.49
CA TYR A 16 -5.78 8.16 20.63
C TYR A 16 -5.12 9.10 21.64
N GLY A 17 -5.80 9.34 22.76
CA GLY A 17 -5.42 10.41 23.69
C GLY A 17 -5.44 11.76 22.99
N GLU A 18 -4.32 12.48 23.04
CA GLU A 18 -4.18 13.78 22.36
C GLU A 18 -3.76 13.69 20.89
N ARG A 19 -3.33 12.51 20.42
CA ARG A 19 -2.79 12.35 19.07
C ARG A 19 -3.93 12.11 18.06
N PRO A 20 -4.15 13.03 17.09
CA PRO A 20 -5.06 12.77 15.98
C PRO A 20 -4.45 11.73 15.03
N ILE A 21 -5.24 10.73 14.67
CA ILE A 21 -4.88 9.70 13.67
C ILE A 21 -5.63 9.92 12.37
N VAL A 22 -6.87 10.38 12.46
CA VAL A 22 -7.68 10.84 11.33
C VAL A 22 -8.39 12.10 11.79
N ASP A 23 -8.37 13.17 10.99
CA ASP A 23 -9.05 14.42 11.31
C ASP A 23 -9.84 14.94 10.11
N GLY A 24 -11.17 14.86 10.19
CA GLY A 24 -12.09 15.40 9.20
C GLY A 24 -11.98 14.76 7.80
N PHE A 25 -11.68 13.46 7.73
CA PHE A 25 -11.48 12.78 6.45
C PHE A 25 -12.82 12.44 5.78
N SER A 26 -12.90 12.68 4.47
CA SER A 26 -14.08 12.38 3.66
C SER A 26 -13.68 11.65 2.38
N ILE A 27 -14.32 10.53 2.08
CA ILE A 27 -14.12 9.79 0.83
C ILE A 27 -15.38 9.01 0.45
N ARG A 28 -15.57 8.84 -0.85
CA ARG A 28 -16.58 7.95 -1.42
C ARG A 28 -15.88 6.94 -2.31
N ILE A 29 -16.07 5.66 -2.01
CA ILE A 29 -15.50 4.53 -2.73
C ILE A 29 -16.65 3.75 -3.37
N GLU A 30 -16.54 3.52 -4.66
CA GLU A 30 -17.51 2.82 -5.49
C GLU A 30 -16.96 1.44 -5.93
N ARG A 31 -17.85 0.61 -6.49
CA ARG A 31 -17.46 -0.72 -6.96
C ARG A 31 -16.46 -0.63 -8.10
N GLY A 32 -15.38 -1.39 -7.98
CA GLY A 32 -14.29 -1.43 -8.96
C GLY A 32 -13.18 -0.40 -8.70
N ASP A 33 -13.36 0.50 -7.72
CA ASP A 33 -12.30 1.43 -7.33
C ASP A 33 -11.09 0.67 -6.80
N ARG A 34 -9.90 1.15 -7.15
CA ARG A 34 -8.61 0.61 -6.71
C ARG A 34 -7.87 1.69 -5.96
N ILE A 35 -7.86 1.58 -4.63
CA ILE A 35 -7.39 2.62 -3.74
C ILE A 35 -6.06 2.20 -3.11
N GLY A 36 -5.01 2.97 -3.36
CA GLY A 36 -3.73 2.87 -2.65
C GLY A 36 -3.76 3.70 -1.37
N ILE A 37 -3.16 3.21 -0.29
CA ILE A 37 -3.01 3.93 0.98
C ILE A 37 -1.53 3.99 1.31
N VAL A 38 -0.98 5.20 1.36
CA VAL A 38 0.45 5.44 1.59
C VAL A 38 0.67 6.39 2.76
N GLY A 39 1.81 6.27 3.41
CA GLY A 39 2.20 7.14 4.51
C GLY A 39 3.26 6.49 5.40
N PRO A 40 3.97 7.29 6.21
CA PRO A 40 5.05 6.79 7.06
C PRO A 40 4.53 5.76 8.08
N ASN A 41 5.43 4.93 8.58
CA ASN A 41 5.07 3.97 9.63
C ASN A 41 4.54 4.69 10.86
N GLY A 42 3.42 4.20 11.38
CA GLY A 42 2.70 4.87 12.47
C GLY A 42 1.88 6.10 12.07
N ALA A 43 1.70 6.38 10.77
CA ALA A 43 0.74 7.39 10.30
C ALA A 43 -0.73 7.02 10.57
N GLY A 44 -1.00 5.73 10.79
CA GLY A 44 -2.34 5.22 11.09
C GLY A 44 -3.06 4.53 9.92
N LYS A 45 -2.34 4.02 8.90
CA LYS A 45 -2.89 3.31 7.73
C LYS A 45 -3.91 2.23 8.13
N THR A 46 -3.51 1.32 9.01
CA THR A 46 -4.40 0.27 9.55
C THR A 46 -5.58 0.85 10.34
N THR A 47 -5.40 1.98 11.04
CA THR A 47 -6.50 2.65 11.74
C THR A 47 -7.51 3.25 10.75
N LEU A 48 -7.03 3.87 9.67
CA LEU A 48 -7.87 4.37 8.58
C LEU A 48 -8.66 3.22 7.94
N ILE A 49 -8.02 2.10 7.62
CA ILE A 49 -8.70 0.91 7.07
C ILE A 49 -9.79 0.42 8.02
N ASN A 50 -9.47 0.27 9.30
CA ASN A 50 -10.44 -0.21 10.30
C ASN A 50 -11.63 0.75 10.44
N LEU A 51 -11.41 2.06 10.30
CA LEU A 51 -12.50 3.05 10.26
C LEU A 51 -13.37 2.88 9.01
N LEU A 52 -12.75 2.85 7.83
CA LEU A 52 -13.44 2.76 6.54
C LEU A 52 -14.23 1.45 6.38
N THR A 53 -13.76 0.37 7.01
CA THR A 53 -14.39 -0.96 6.99
C THR A 53 -15.40 -1.17 8.11
N GLY A 54 -15.56 -0.20 9.01
CA GLY A 54 -16.50 -0.28 10.13
C GLY A 54 -16.07 -1.20 11.28
N ILE A 55 -14.84 -1.74 11.26
CA ILE A 55 -14.26 -2.49 12.38
C ILE A 55 -14.05 -1.59 13.60
N LEU A 56 -13.65 -0.33 13.35
CA LEU A 56 -13.44 0.69 14.37
C LEU A 56 -14.47 1.82 14.18
N PRO A 57 -15.23 2.21 15.21
CA PRO A 57 -16.10 3.38 15.11
C PRO A 57 -15.28 4.69 15.12
N PRO A 58 -15.68 5.70 14.32
CA PRO A 58 -15.11 7.03 14.40
C PRO A 58 -15.54 7.74 15.70
N ASP A 59 -14.75 8.71 16.16
CA ASP A 59 -15.11 9.54 17.31
C ASP A 59 -16.09 10.65 16.89
N SER A 60 -15.98 11.13 15.65
CA SER A 60 -16.91 12.06 15.01
C SER A 60 -17.02 11.77 13.51
N GLY A 61 -18.09 12.27 12.87
CA GLY A 61 -18.39 11.98 11.47
C GLY A 61 -19.15 10.66 11.29
N THR A 62 -19.30 10.21 10.05
CA THR A 62 -20.05 8.99 9.73
C THR A 62 -19.35 8.13 8.69
N VAL A 63 -19.35 6.81 8.90
CA VAL A 63 -18.96 5.82 7.89
C VAL A 63 -20.21 5.01 7.52
N ARG A 64 -20.49 4.91 6.23
CA ARG A 64 -21.57 4.10 5.67
C ARG A 64 -21.01 3.06 4.72
N LEU A 65 -21.26 1.80 5.03
CA LEU A 65 -20.92 0.67 4.19
C LEU A 65 -22.03 0.40 3.17
N GLY A 66 -21.63 -0.08 1.99
CA GLY A 66 -22.52 -0.58 0.95
C GLY A 66 -23.28 -1.84 1.39
N THR A 67 -24.33 -2.17 0.65
CA THR A 67 -25.11 -3.40 0.88
C THR A 67 -24.39 -4.63 0.33
N ASN A 68 -24.53 -5.78 0.99
CA ASN A 68 -23.95 -7.06 0.58
C ASN A 68 -22.44 -6.99 0.37
N LEU A 69 -21.70 -6.35 1.28
CA LEU A 69 -20.24 -6.37 1.26
C LEU A 69 -19.73 -7.70 1.80
N GLU A 70 -18.85 -8.32 1.02
CA GLU A 70 -18.07 -9.49 1.39
C GLU A 70 -16.62 -9.02 1.44
N ILE A 71 -16.14 -8.74 2.65
CA ILE A 71 -14.81 -8.17 2.87
C ILE A 71 -13.83 -9.31 3.09
N ALA A 72 -12.80 -9.39 2.25
CA ALA A 72 -11.64 -10.24 2.49
C ALA A 72 -10.44 -9.37 2.84
N THR A 73 -9.75 -9.73 3.91
CA THR A 73 -8.51 -9.06 4.34
C THR A 73 -7.36 -10.05 4.26
N LEU A 74 -6.28 -9.64 3.62
CA LEU A 74 -4.96 -10.26 3.72
C LEU A 74 -4.10 -9.33 4.57
N ASP A 75 -3.93 -9.68 5.84
CA ASP A 75 -3.05 -8.95 6.74
C ASP A 75 -1.66 -9.61 6.84
N GLN A 76 -0.67 -8.84 7.29
CA GLN A 76 0.67 -9.35 7.58
C GLN A 76 0.68 -10.41 8.70
N ARG A 77 -0.39 -10.49 9.51
CA ARG A 77 -0.57 -11.55 10.51
C ARG A 77 -1.08 -12.80 9.80
N ARG A 78 -0.22 -13.30 8.90
CA ARG A 78 -0.42 -14.50 8.11
C ARG A 78 -1.32 -15.46 8.87
N GLU A 79 -2.57 -15.63 8.42
CA GLU A 79 -3.42 -16.74 8.87
C GLU A 79 -2.50 -17.96 8.83
N SER A 80 -2.15 -18.48 10.01
CA SER A 80 -1.12 -19.50 10.11
C SER A 80 -1.62 -20.70 9.30
N LEU A 81 -0.98 -20.96 8.16
CA LEU A 81 -1.28 -22.15 7.40
C LEU A 81 -0.97 -23.34 8.29
N ASP A 82 -1.91 -24.27 8.40
CA ASP A 82 -1.69 -25.50 9.15
C ASP A 82 -0.53 -26.27 8.51
N PRO A 83 0.61 -26.46 9.21
CA PRO A 83 1.81 -27.07 8.64
C PRO A 83 1.61 -28.52 8.19
N GLU A 84 0.61 -29.21 8.75
CA GLU A 84 0.33 -30.61 8.46
C GLU A 84 -0.65 -30.80 7.30
N ARG A 85 -1.42 -29.76 6.92
CA ARG A 85 -2.32 -29.83 5.77
C ARG A 85 -1.53 -29.84 4.47
N THR A 86 -2.11 -30.46 3.44
CA THR A 86 -1.54 -30.43 2.09
C THR A 86 -1.88 -29.12 1.38
N VAL A 87 -1.17 -28.82 0.29
CA VAL A 87 -1.47 -27.67 -0.58
C VAL A 87 -2.94 -27.71 -1.05
N ALA A 88 -3.39 -28.85 -1.56
CA ALA A 88 -4.75 -28.99 -2.06
C ALA A 88 -5.78 -28.83 -0.94
N ASP A 89 -5.57 -29.49 0.20
CA ASP A 89 -6.49 -29.39 1.34
C ASP A 89 -6.59 -27.95 1.83
N THR A 90 -5.48 -27.21 1.84
CA THR A 90 -5.42 -25.81 2.27
C THR A 90 -6.31 -24.91 1.41
N LEU A 91 -6.44 -25.20 0.11
CA LEU A 91 -7.26 -24.45 -0.84
C LEU A 91 -8.72 -24.87 -0.85
N THR A 92 -9.01 -26.14 -0.58
CA THR A 92 -10.39 -26.69 -0.58
C THR A 92 -11.03 -26.70 0.79
N ASP A 93 -10.34 -26.20 1.82
CA ASP A 93 -10.73 -26.40 3.22
C ASP A 93 -10.95 -27.88 3.61
N GLY A 94 -10.21 -28.78 2.95
CA GLY A 94 -10.32 -30.23 3.10
C GLY A 94 -11.61 -30.81 2.49
N ARG A 95 -12.34 -30.02 1.68
CA ARG A 95 -13.61 -30.42 1.09
C ARG A 95 -13.42 -30.76 -0.38
N GLY A 96 -13.14 -32.02 -0.65
CA GLY A 96 -13.03 -32.53 -2.02
C GLY A 96 -11.85 -31.93 -2.79
N ASP A 97 -12.01 -31.86 -4.11
CA ASP A 97 -10.98 -31.50 -5.09
C ASP A 97 -11.29 -30.19 -5.84
N THR A 98 -12.23 -29.40 -5.31
CA THR A 98 -12.80 -28.24 -6.01
C THR A 98 -12.72 -27.00 -5.11
N VAL A 99 -12.31 -25.88 -5.71
CA VAL A 99 -12.30 -24.55 -5.09
C VAL A 99 -13.38 -23.70 -5.75
N ILE A 100 -14.12 -22.93 -4.96
CA ILE A 100 -15.13 -22.00 -5.47
C ILE A 100 -14.48 -20.62 -5.60
N ILE A 101 -14.46 -20.06 -6.81
CA ILE A 101 -13.82 -18.77 -7.10
C ILE A 101 -14.83 -17.90 -7.82
N GLY A 102 -15.19 -16.75 -7.24
CA GLY A 102 -16.21 -15.87 -7.83
C GLY A 102 -17.58 -16.54 -8.05
N GLY A 103 -17.89 -17.59 -7.27
CA GLY A 103 -19.11 -18.39 -7.42
C GLY A 103 -19.01 -19.54 -8.42
N GLU A 104 -17.89 -19.70 -9.13
CA GLU A 104 -17.66 -20.81 -10.06
C GLU A 104 -16.82 -21.91 -9.43
N ALA A 105 -17.19 -23.17 -9.68
CA ALA A 105 -16.44 -24.34 -9.25
C ALA A 105 -15.27 -24.63 -10.20
N ARG A 106 -14.05 -24.64 -9.68
CA ARG A 106 -12.84 -25.03 -10.42
C ARG A 106 -12.09 -26.15 -9.70
N HIS A 107 -11.55 -27.09 -10.47
CA HIS A 107 -10.71 -28.15 -9.91
C HIS A 107 -9.43 -27.56 -9.29
N VAL A 108 -9.07 -28.02 -8.09
CA VAL A 108 -7.98 -27.48 -7.26
C VAL A 108 -6.64 -27.50 -7.99
N VAL A 109 -6.33 -28.58 -8.73
CA VAL A 109 -5.07 -28.66 -9.50
C VAL A 109 -5.02 -27.65 -10.63
N GLY A 110 -6.17 -27.27 -11.20
CA GLY A 110 -6.23 -26.19 -12.19
C GLY A 110 -5.89 -24.86 -11.54
N TYR A 111 -6.54 -24.55 -10.41
CA TYR A 111 -6.29 -23.33 -9.65
C TYR A 111 -4.85 -23.24 -9.11
N MET A 112 -4.28 -24.35 -8.66
CA MET A 112 -2.90 -24.43 -8.21
C MET A 112 -1.89 -24.00 -9.28
N LYS A 113 -2.16 -24.29 -10.57
CA LYS A 113 -1.29 -23.87 -11.67
C LYS A 113 -1.27 -22.37 -11.85
N ASP A 114 -2.39 -21.70 -11.60
CA ASP A 114 -2.47 -20.23 -11.61
C ASP A 114 -1.49 -19.63 -10.58
N PHE A 115 -1.14 -20.38 -9.53
CA PHE A 115 -0.16 -20.02 -8.51
C PHE A 115 1.18 -20.74 -8.63
N LEU A 116 1.49 -21.24 -9.83
CA LEU A 116 2.79 -21.84 -10.17
C LEU A 116 3.12 -23.09 -9.33
N PHE A 117 2.11 -23.76 -8.78
CA PHE A 117 2.29 -25.08 -8.18
C PHE A 117 2.17 -26.16 -9.24
N ARG A 118 3.09 -27.12 -9.17
CA ARG A 118 3.01 -28.32 -10.00
C ARG A 118 1.91 -29.26 -9.47
N PRO A 119 1.23 -30.04 -10.33
CA PRO A 119 0.18 -30.97 -9.90
C PRO A 119 0.64 -31.95 -8.82
N GLU A 120 1.90 -32.38 -8.86
CA GLU A 120 2.47 -33.32 -7.89
C GLU A 120 2.57 -32.72 -6.49
N GLN A 121 2.61 -31.39 -6.38
CA GLN A 121 2.68 -30.67 -5.11
C GLN A 121 1.32 -30.62 -4.38
N ALA A 122 0.23 -31.08 -5.00
CA ALA A 122 -1.10 -31.08 -4.39
C ALA A 122 -1.14 -31.80 -3.03
N ARG A 123 -0.35 -32.87 -2.90
CA ARG A 123 -0.26 -33.68 -1.67
C ARG A 123 0.92 -33.29 -0.77
N THR A 124 1.69 -32.26 -1.14
CA THR A 124 2.83 -31.80 -0.35
C THR A 124 2.32 -31.09 0.91
N PRO A 125 2.81 -31.45 2.11
CA PRO A 125 2.48 -30.73 3.34
C PRO A 125 2.99 -29.29 3.32
N VAL A 126 2.25 -28.35 3.90
CA VAL A 126 2.63 -26.92 3.97
C VAL A 126 4.01 -26.72 4.60
N LYS A 127 4.37 -27.50 5.63
CA LYS A 127 5.70 -27.42 6.26
C LYS A 127 6.86 -27.69 5.31
N ALA A 128 6.65 -28.44 4.23
CA ALA A 128 7.67 -28.76 3.24
C ALA A 128 7.84 -27.67 2.16
N LEU A 129 6.95 -26.66 2.13
CA LEU A 129 7.04 -25.55 1.19
C LEU A 129 8.11 -24.54 1.63
N SER A 130 8.79 -23.97 0.63
CA SER A 130 9.66 -22.80 0.78
C SER A 130 8.88 -21.55 1.21
N GLY A 131 9.58 -20.50 1.64
CA GLY A 131 8.95 -19.23 2.03
C GLY A 131 8.08 -18.61 0.93
N GLY A 132 8.60 -18.54 -0.30
CA GLY A 132 7.88 -18.02 -1.47
C GLY A 132 6.67 -18.88 -1.83
N GLU A 133 6.80 -20.21 -1.82
CA GLU A 133 5.65 -21.11 -2.04
C GLU A 133 4.58 -20.97 -0.97
N ARG A 134 4.95 -20.77 0.31
CA ARG A 134 3.98 -20.46 1.35
C ARG A 134 3.27 -19.13 1.07
N GLY A 135 3.99 -18.12 0.60
CA GLY A 135 3.42 -16.85 0.15
C GLY A 135 2.38 -17.04 -0.96
N ARG A 136 2.74 -17.79 -2.02
CA ARG A 136 1.80 -18.13 -3.11
C ARG A 136 0.57 -18.88 -2.62
N LEU A 137 0.73 -19.84 -1.72
CA LEU A 137 -0.40 -20.59 -1.16
C LEU A 137 -1.33 -19.70 -0.33
N MET A 138 -0.76 -18.76 0.44
CA MET A 138 -1.54 -17.78 1.19
C MET A 138 -2.36 -16.86 0.27
N LEU A 139 -1.73 -16.34 -0.79
CA LEU A 139 -2.42 -15.54 -1.81
C LEU A 139 -3.55 -16.35 -2.46
N ALA A 140 -3.28 -17.59 -2.86
CA ALA A 140 -4.26 -18.49 -3.44
C ALA A 140 -5.46 -18.72 -2.53
N ARG A 141 -5.22 -18.94 -1.25
CA ARG A 141 -6.29 -19.14 -0.27
C ARG A 141 -7.10 -17.86 -0.03
N ALA A 142 -6.44 -16.70 0.05
CA ALA A 142 -7.12 -15.43 0.25
C ALA A 142 -8.00 -15.04 -0.94
N LEU A 143 -7.49 -15.22 -2.16
CA LEU A 143 -8.20 -14.90 -3.40
C LEU A 143 -9.31 -15.90 -3.76
N ALA A 144 -9.27 -17.11 -3.19
CA ALA A 144 -10.35 -18.07 -3.32
C ALA A 144 -11.59 -17.68 -2.49
N LYS A 145 -11.44 -16.90 -1.42
CA LYS A 145 -12.60 -16.47 -0.61
C LYS A 145 -13.48 -15.52 -1.45
N PRO A 146 -14.80 -15.76 -1.53
CA PRO A 146 -15.70 -14.84 -2.22
C PRO A 146 -15.61 -13.48 -1.53
N SER A 147 -15.32 -12.45 -2.31
CA SER A 147 -15.18 -11.09 -1.84
C SER A 147 -15.53 -10.11 -2.93
N ASN A 148 -16.05 -8.95 -2.51
CA ASN A 148 -16.26 -7.82 -3.40
C ASN A 148 -15.58 -6.53 -2.89
N LEU A 149 -14.94 -6.62 -1.71
CA LEU A 149 -13.96 -5.68 -1.21
C LEU A 149 -12.74 -6.49 -0.71
N LEU A 150 -11.60 -6.31 -1.37
CA LEU A 150 -10.33 -6.93 -0.99
C LEU A 150 -9.43 -5.88 -0.33
N ILE A 151 -8.86 -6.24 0.82
CA ILE A 151 -7.96 -5.38 1.59
C ILE A 151 -6.63 -6.09 1.71
N LEU A 152 -5.57 -5.45 1.27
CA LEU A 152 -4.21 -5.98 1.31
C LEU A 152 -3.34 -5.02 2.11
N ASP A 153 -2.81 -5.47 3.25
CA ASP A 153 -1.91 -4.67 4.08
C ASP A 153 -0.46 -5.13 3.87
N GLU A 154 0.30 -4.37 3.07
CA GLU A 154 1.69 -4.64 2.67
C GLU A 154 1.90 -6.05 2.06
N PRO A 155 1.17 -6.40 0.99
CA PRO A 155 1.20 -7.75 0.42
C PRO A 155 2.48 -8.08 -0.33
N THR A 156 3.31 -7.08 -0.65
CA THR A 156 4.57 -7.25 -1.38
C THR A 156 5.72 -7.70 -0.47
N ASN A 157 5.56 -7.58 0.85
CA ASN A 157 6.59 -7.99 1.79
C ASN A 157 6.78 -9.51 1.75
N ASP A 158 8.04 -9.95 1.64
CA ASP A 158 8.45 -11.35 1.58
C ASP A 158 8.05 -12.13 0.31
N LEU A 159 7.60 -11.44 -0.75
CA LEU A 159 7.36 -12.06 -2.06
C LEU A 159 8.62 -12.01 -2.93
N ASP A 160 8.86 -13.10 -3.67
CA ASP A 160 9.81 -13.07 -4.78
C ASP A 160 9.21 -12.35 -5.99
N LEU A 161 10.05 -11.97 -6.96
CA LEU A 161 9.62 -11.21 -8.14
C LEU A 161 8.54 -11.95 -8.95
N GLU A 162 8.67 -13.27 -9.09
CA GLU A 162 7.71 -14.11 -9.83
C GLU A 162 6.32 -14.08 -9.16
N THR A 163 6.28 -14.18 -7.84
CA THR A 163 5.04 -14.12 -7.06
C THR A 163 4.43 -12.72 -7.07
N LEU A 164 5.28 -11.68 -7.08
CA LEU A 164 4.85 -10.29 -7.15
C LEU A 164 4.19 -9.97 -8.51
N ASP A 165 4.76 -10.45 -9.62
CA ASP A 165 4.16 -10.32 -10.96
C ASP A 165 2.81 -11.06 -11.04
N LEU A 166 2.75 -12.29 -10.53
CA LEU A 166 1.50 -13.04 -10.43
C LEU A 166 0.43 -12.26 -9.63
N LEU A 167 0.80 -11.73 -8.48
CA LEU A 167 -0.11 -10.94 -7.65
C LEU A 167 -0.64 -9.73 -8.42
N GLN A 168 0.21 -9.03 -9.19
CA GLN A 168 -0.23 -7.91 -10.02
C GLN A 168 -1.28 -8.35 -11.05
N GLU A 169 -1.05 -9.43 -11.78
CA GLU A 169 -1.99 -9.94 -12.80
C GLU A 169 -3.35 -10.32 -12.18
N MET A 170 -3.31 -10.95 -11.02
CA MET A 170 -4.52 -11.32 -10.29
C MET A 170 -5.29 -10.11 -9.78
N LEU A 171 -4.61 -9.12 -9.21
CA LEU A 171 -5.27 -7.91 -8.73
C LEU A 171 -5.77 -7.06 -9.90
N ALA A 172 -5.05 -7.00 -11.02
CA ALA A 172 -5.50 -6.31 -12.23
C ALA A 172 -6.81 -6.91 -12.79
N SER A 173 -6.99 -8.22 -12.66
CA SER A 173 -8.21 -8.92 -13.11
C SER A 173 -9.31 -9.04 -12.05
N TYR A 174 -9.05 -8.66 -10.80
CA TYR A 174 -10.04 -8.70 -9.72
C TYR A 174 -11.21 -7.73 -10.01
N PRO A 175 -12.47 -8.22 -10.07
CA PRO A 175 -13.63 -7.40 -10.44
C PRO A 175 -14.21 -6.58 -9.27
N GLY A 176 -13.76 -6.83 -8.03
CA GLY A 176 -14.22 -6.12 -6.84
C GLY A 176 -13.47 -4.80 -6.61
N THR A 177 -13.74 -4.18 -5.46
CA THR A 177 -13.02 -2.99 -4.99
C THR A 177 -11.77 -3.40 -4.23
N LEU A 178 -10.67 -2.68 -4.40
CA LEU A 178 -9.39 -2.96 -3.77
C LEU A 178 -8.97 -1.81 -2.84
N LEU A 179 -8.59 -2.14 -1.61
CA LEU A 179 -7.83 -1.26 -0.70
C LEU A 179 -6.44 -1.87 -0.52
N LEU A 180 -5.41 -1.16 -0.94
CA LEU A 180 -4.04 -1.65 -0.95
C LEU A 180 -3.15 -0.70 -0.12
N VAL A 181 -2.52 -1.24 0.92
CA VAL A 181 -1.40 -0.60 1.61
C VAL A 181 -0.12 -1.20 1.05
N SER A 182 0.79 -0.36 0.57
CA SER A 182 2.07 -0.81 0.05
C SER A 182 3.09 0.31 0.17
N HIS A 183 4.33 -0.06 0.47
CA HIS A 183 5.49 0.81 0.25
C HIS A 183 6.11 0.65 -1.15
N ASP A 184 5.71 -0.37 -1.91
CA ASP A 184 6.13 -0.59 -3.30
C ASP A 184 5.39 0.35 -4.25
N ARG A 185 6.15 1.26 -4.86
CA ARG A 185 5.68 2.37 -5.69
C ARG A 185 5.23 1.90 -7.07
N ASP A 186 6.03 1.03 -7.69
CA ASP A 186 5.76 0.47 -9.01
C ASP A 186 4.49 -0.39 -8.96
N PHE A 187 4.33 -1.16 -7.87
CA PHE A 187 3.13 -1.94 -7.63
C PHE A 187 1.89 -1.06 -7.47
N LEU A 188 1.99 0.06 -6.75
CA LEU A 188 0.90 1.03 -6.63
C LEU A 188 0.54 1.65 -7.98
N ASP A 189 1.53 2.13 -8.74
CA ASP A 189 1.30 2.79 -10.03
C ASP A 189 0.61 1.88 -11.06
N ARG A 190 0.89 0.58 -11.01
CA ARG A 190 0.27 -0.39 -11.92
C ARG A 190 -1.15 -0.79 -11.54
N ILE A 191 -1.48 -0.75 -10.25
CA ILE A 191 -2.70 -1.37 -9.72
C ILE A 191 -3.75 -0.35 -9.28
N VAL A 192 -3.36 0.79 -8.72
CA VAL A 192 -4.29 1.72 -8.09
C VAL A 192 -4.67 2.88 -9.01
N THR A 193 -5.92 3.33 -8.90
CA THR A 193 -6.46 4.46 -9.67
C THR A 193 -6.64 5.71 -8.81
N THR A 194 -6.47 5.59 -7.50
CA THR A 194 -6.61 6.66 -6.53
C THR A 194 -5.70 6.37 -5.36
N THR A 195 -4.99 7.38 -4.86
CA THR A 195 -4.05 7.24 -3.75
C THR A 195 -4.49 8.12 -2.59
N ILE A 196 -4.60 7.54 -1.40
CA ILE A 196 -4.83 8.24 -0.14
C ILE A 196 -3.48 8.35 0.56
N ALA A 197 -3.00 9.58 0.77
CA ALA A 197 -1.72 9.84 1.43
C ALA A 197 -1.92 10.37 2.85
N GLY A 198 -1.23 9.77 3.81
CA GLY A 198 -1.10 10.29 5.17
C GLY A 198 -0.01 11.36 5.23
N GLU A 199 -0.40 12.61 5.50
CA GLU A 199 0.50 13.77 5.53
C GLU A 199 1.04 14.09 6.94
N GLY A 200 0.59 13.33 7.96
CA GLY A 200 0.89 13.59 9.36
C GLY A 200 -0.25 14.30 10.09
N ASP A 201 -0.20 14.33 11.42
CA ASP A 201 -1.18 15.00 12.29
C ASP A 201 -2.66 14.66 12.01
N GLY A 202 -2.91 13.43 11.56
CA GLY A 202 -4.25 12.95 11.22
C GLY A 202 -4.80 13.43 9.87
N ARG A 203 -3.99 14.14 9.07
CA ARG A 203 -4.38 14.60 7.74
C ARG A 203 -4.21 13.50 6.70
N TRP A 204 -5.30 13.20 6.00
CA TRP A 204 -5.34 12.27 4.88
C TRP A 204 -5.86 13.00 3.64
N THR A 205 -5.10 12.92 2.55
CA THR A 205 -5.43 13.60 1.29
C THR A 205 -5.63 12.57 0.19
N VAL A 206 -6.65 12.78 -0.64
CA VAL A 206 -6.97 11.90 -1.78
C VAL A 206 -6.40 12.51 -3.06
N TYR A 207 -5.69 11.70 -3.83
CA TYR A 207 -5.08 12.04 -5.11
C TYR A 207 -5.61 11.10 -6.18
N ALA A 208 -5.88 11.64 -7.37
CA ALA A 208 -6.22 10.81 -8.53
C ALA A 208 -4.94 10.18 -9.09
N GLY A 209 -5.00 8.91 -9.46
CA GLY A 209 -3.88 8.15 -10.02
C GLY A 209 -3.04 7.40 -8.98
N GLY A 210 -1.89 6.91 -9.46
CA GLY A 210 -0.94 6.12 -8.70
C GLY A 210 -0.09 6.93 -7.73
N TYR A 211 0.97 6.30 -7.23
CA TYR A 211 1.98 6.93 -6.40
C TYR A 211 2.71 8.06 -7.12
N SER A 212 3.11 7.85 -8.38
CA SER A 212 3.79 8.87 -9.19
C SER A 212 2.91 10.10 -9.46
N ASP A 213 1.62 9.88 -9.77
CA ASP A 213 0.65 10.96 -9.96
C ASP A 213 0.42 11.76 -8.68
N MET A 214 0.35 11.07 -7.55
CA MET A 214 0.25 11.68 -6.22
C MET A 214 1.45 12.59 -5.94
N LEU A 215 2.68 12.13 -6.22
CA LEU A 215 3.88 12.94 -6.01
C LEU A 215 3.90 14.20 -6.87
N ALA A 216 3.52 14.10 -8.15
CA ALA A 216 3.41 15.25 -9.05
C ALA A 216 2.40 16.29 -8.53
N GLN A 217 1.25 15.83 -8.05
CA GLN A 217 0.22 16.70 -7.47
C GLN A 217 0.70 17.32 -6.15
N ARG A 218 1.35 16.53 -5.29
CA ARG A 218 1.87 16.97 -3.99
C ARG A 218 2.99 18.00 -4.14
N GLY A 219 3.90 17.82 -5.09
CA GLY A 219 4.93 18.80 -5.43
C GLY A 219 4.35 20.15 -5.87
N ASN A 220 3.27 20.11 -6.67
CA ASN A 220 2.52 21.30 -7.08
C ASN A 220 1.76 21.98 -5.93
N ILE A 221 1.24 21.20 -4.97
CA ILE A 221 0.56 21.74 -3.78
C ILE A 221 1.56 22.35 -2.79
N LEU A 222 2.73 21.74 -2.58
CA LEU A 222 3.80 22.28 -1.73
C LEU A 222 4.42 23.55 -2.31
N ALA A 223 4.49 23.67 -3.64
CA ALA A 223 4.85 24.91 -4.32
C ALA A 223 3.80 26.02 -4.15
N ARG A 224 2.57 25.66 -3.74
CA ARG A 224 1.42 26.54 -3.56
C ARG A 224 1.02 26.61 -2.08
N LYS A 225 1.96 27.02 -1.20
CA LYS A 225 1.62 27.35 0.19
C LYS A 225 0.44 28.33 0.24
N PRO A 226 -0.60 28.10 1.05
CA PRO A 226 -1.72 29.00 1.16
C PRO A 226 -1.28 30.29 1.85
N GLN A 227 -1.31 31.41 1.13
CA GLN A 227 -1.33 32.73 1.76
C GLN A 227 -2.64 32.87 2.55
N PRO A 228 -2.61 33.48 3.75
CA PRO A 228 -3.81 33.68 4.55
C PRO A 228 -4.84 34.51 3.75
N LYS A 229 -6.07 33.99 3.67
CA LYS A 229 -7.21 34.64 3.00
C LYS A 229 -7.49 36.00 3.65
N ALA A 230 -7.18 37.08 2.94
CA ALA A 230 -7.77 38.38 3.21
C ALA A 230 -9.22 38.41 2.69
N ALA A 231 -10.09 39.11 3.42
CA ALA A 231 -11.53 39.22 3.23
C ALA A 231 -11.95 39.79 1.85
N PRO A 232 -13.19 39.52 1.38
CA PRO A 232 -13.58 39.69 -0.01
C PRO A 232 -13.89 41.16 -0.36
N ALA A 233 -13.22 41.70 -1.37
CA ALA A 233 -13.61 42.94 -2.05
C ALA A 233 -14.27 42.61 -3.40
N SER A 234 -15.38 43.29 -3.66
CA SER A 234 -16.33 43.14 -4.77
C SER A 234 -15.73 43.33 -6.18
N PRO A 235 -16.35 42.74 -7.23
CA PRO A 235 -15.73 42.53 -8.54
C PRO A 235 -15.89 43.74 -9.49
N LYS A 236 -14.83 44.05 -10.25
CA LYS A 236 -14.92 44.75 -11.54
C LYS A 236 -14.03 44.04 -12.58
N PRO A 237 -14.42 44.06 -13.87
CA PRO A 237 -14.04 43.02 -14.82
C PRO A 237 -12.79 43.32 -15.67
N ALA A 238 -12.16 42.21 -16.07
CA ALA A 238 -11.28 41.98 -17.22
C ALA A 238 -9.91 42.70 -17.26
N ALA A 239 -8.85 41.91 -17.11
CA ALA A 239 -7.73 41.87 -18.06
C ALA A 239 -6.94 40.56 -17.86
N VAL A 240 -6.91 39.73 -18.90
CA VAL A 240 -5.99 38.59 -18.99
C VAL A 240 -4.61 39.16 -19.29
N SER A 241 -3.72 39.18 -18.30
CA SER A 241 -2.29 39.35 -18.52
C SER A 241 -1.57 38.11 -17.99
N ALA A 242 -1.17 37.24 -18.92
CA ALA A 242 -0.17 36.22 -18.65
C ALA A 242 1.15 36.92 -18.34
N ALA A 243 1.59 36.87 -17.07
CA ALA A 243 2.95 37.23 -16.69
C ALA A 243 3.87 36.03 -16.98
N PRO A 244 5.10 36.25 -17.48
CA PRO A 244 5.99 35.17 -17.88
C PRO A 244 6.49 34.42 -16.64
N THR A 245 6.38 33.10 -16.66
CA THR A 245 7.00 32.20 -15.70
C THR A 245 8.52 32.31 -15.82
N ALA A 246 9.17 32.88 -14.81
CA ALA A 246 10.61 32.84 -14.70
C ALA A 246 11.07 31.37 -14.68
N ARG A 247 11.89 30.99 -15.67
CA ARG A 247 12.47 29.64 -15.79
C ARG A 247 13.14 29.27 -14.47
N ARG A 248 12.56 28.32 -13.74
CA ARG A 248 13.20 27.69 -12.57
C ARG A 248 14.47 27.01 -13.07
N LYS A 249 15.59 27.20 -12.36
CA LYS A 249 16.83 26.46 -12.59
C LYS A 249 17.06 25.59 -11.35
N LEU A 250 17.56 24.37 -11.57
CA LEU A 250 18.08 23.53 -10.47
C LEU A 250 19.10 24.34 -9.67
N THR A 251 18.96 24.33 -8.35
CA THR A 251 19.92 25.01 -7.48
C THR A 251 21.21 24.17 -7.38
N PHE A 252 22.31 24.80 -6.96
CA PHE A 252 23.56 24.08 -6.69
C PHE A 252 23.39 22.96 -5.65
N ALA A 253 22.47 23.15 -4.68
CA ALA A 253 22.12 22.14 -3.69
C ALA A 253 21.40 20.93 -4.32
N ASP A 254 20.46 21.17 -5.24
CA ASP A 254 19.74 20.09 -5.95
C ASP A 254 20.70 19.27 -6.84
N GLN A 255 21.61 19.93 -7.56
CA GLN A 255 22.61 19.25 -8.40
C GLN A 255 23.61 18.42 -7.57
N HIS A 256 24.00 18.91 -6.39
CA HIS A 256 24.84 18.15 -5.48
C HIS A 256 24.08 16.96 -4.89
N ALA A 257 22.83 17.15 -4.50
CA ALA A 257 21.96 16.10 -3.99
C ALA A 257 21.77 14.96 -5.01
N LEU A 258 21.52 15.24 -6.30
CA LEU A 258 21.44 14.21 -7.35
C LEU A 258 22.70 13.36 -7.48
N LYS A 259 23.88 13.92 -7.18
CA LYS A 259 25.14 13.17 -7.20
C LYS A 259 25.34 12.31 -5.94
N THR A 260 24.92 12.82 -4.78
CA THR A 260 25.19 12.16 -3.49
C THR A 260 24.10 11.20 -3.02
N LEU A 261 22.84 11.40 -3.45
CA LEU A 261 21.71 10.59 -3.03
C LEU A 261 21.81 9.14 -3.52
N PRO A 262 22.22 8.83 -4.77
CA PRO A 262 22.38 7.44 -5.22
C PRO A 262 23.37 6.65 -4.35
N GLU A 263 24.54 7.22 -4.04
CA GLU A 263 25.53 6.58 -3.17
C GLU A 263 25.00 6.38 -1.74
N ARG A 264 24.20 7.33 -1.24
CA ARG A 264 23.57 7.22 0.08
C ARG A 264 22.51 6.12 0.09
N MET A 265 21.68 6.05 -0.95
CA MET A 265 20.65 5.02 -1.10
C MET A 265 21.27 3.63 -1.20
N GLU A 266 22.35 3.45 -1.99
CA GLU A 266 23.06 2.18 -2.09
C GLU A 266 23.59 1.71 -0.72
N LYS A 267 24.18 2.62 0.06
CA LYS A 267 24.65 2.33 1.43
C LYS A 267 23.50 1.94 2.37
N LEU A 268 22.37 2.65 2.29
CA LEU A 268 21.20 2.36 3.12
C LEU A 268 20.59 1.00 2.75
N SER A 269 20.47 0.70 1.46
CA SER A 269 20.01 -0.60 0.96
C SER A 269 20.92 -1.75 1.40
N ALA A 270 22.25 -1.58 1.33
CA ALA A 270 23.20 -2.57 1.82
C ALA A 270 23.06 -2.78 3.36
N THR A 271 22.83 -1.70 4.11
CA THR A 271 22.61 -1.76 5.56
C THR A 271 21.32 -2.50 5.91
N ILE A 272 20.24 -2.24 5.18
CA ILE A 272 18.94 -2.92 5.34
C ILE A 272 19.09 -4.42 5.04
N ALA A 273 19.83 -4.78 3.98
CA ALA A 273 20.10 -6.18 3.65
C ALA A 273 20.88 -6.91 4.76
N ASP A 274 21.91 -6.28 5.33
CA ASP A 274 22.68 -6.84 6.45
C ASP A 274 21.82 -7.01 7.72
N LEU A 275 21.02 -6.00 8.07
CA LEU A 275 20.13 -6.04 9.23
C LEU A 275 19.04 -7.11 9.08
N ASN A 276 18.44 -7.25 7.89
CA ASN A 276 17.49 -8.33 7.60
C ASN A 276 18.17 -9.71 7.68
N GLY A 277 19.39 -9.84 7.17
CA GLY A 277 20.18 -11.06 7.30
C GLY A 277 20.37 -11.46 8.77
N LYS A 278 20.74 -10.51 9.63
CA LYS A 278 20.89 -10.73 11.08
C LYS A 278 19.58 -11.11 11.77
N LEU A 279 18.49 -10.43 11.45
CA LEU A 279 17.16 -10.68 12.05
C LEU A 279 16.54 -12.01 11.59
N SER A 280 16.98 -12.56 10.45
CA SER A 280 16.50 -13.85 9.94
C SER A 280 17.06 -15.08 10.69
N ALA A 281 18.05 -14.92 11.55
CA ALA A 281 18.63 -16.03 12.31
C ALA A 281 17.67 -16.50 13.43
N ALA A 282 17.27 -17.77 13.35
CA ALA A 282 16.22 -18.37 14.19
C ALA A 282 16.52 -18.36 15.71
N ASP A 283 17.79 -18.22 16.10
CA ASP A 283 18.26 -18.16 17.49
C ASP A 283 18.62 -16.75 17.97
N PHE A 284 18.58 -15.73 17.10
CA PHE A 284 19.09 -14.41 17.43
C PHE A 284 18.31 -13.73 18.56
N TYR A 285 16.98 -13.80 18.53
CA TYR A 285 16.15 -13.28 19.62
C TYR A 285 16.37 -14.02 20.94
N ALA A 286 16.50 -15.35 20.89
CA ALA A 286 16.69 -16.16 22.09
C ALA A 286 18.09 -15.96 22.72
N ARG A 287 19.08 -15.62 21.89
CA ARG A 287 20.47 -15.46 22.30
C ARG A 287 20.77 -14.05 22.83
N ASP A 288 20.23 -13.01 22.20
CA ASP A 288 20.40 -11.63 22.64
C ASP A 288 19.19 -10.75 22.29
N PRO A 289 18.16 -10.70 23.16
CA PRO A 289 16.98 -9.87 22.96
C PRO A 289 17.29 -8.37 22.83
N ALA A 290 18.32 -7.89 23.52
CA ALA A 290 18.68 -6.47 23.50
C ALA A 290 19.33 -6.08 22.17
N ASP A 291 20.14 -6.97 21.58
CA ASP A 291 20.69 -6.75 20.25
C ASP A 291 19.64 -6.92 19.14
N PHE A 292 18.69 -7.83 19.30
CA PHE A 292 17.55 -7.97 18.40
C PHE A 292 16.69 -6.70 18.35
N ASP A 293 16.37 -6.10 19.51
CA ASP A 293 15.61 -4.85 19.58
C ASP A 293 16.38 -3.68 18.95
N ARG A 294 17.71 -3.61 19.17
CA ARG A 294 18.57 -2.62 18.51
C ARG A 294 18.59 -2.79 17.00
N ALA A 295 18.74 -4.02 16.51
CA ALA A 295 18.77 -4.33 15.08
C ALA A 295 17.42 -4.02 14.42
N THR A 296 16.31 -4.33 15.09
CA THR A 296 14.95 -4.00 14.62
C THR A 296 14.73 -2.49 14.53
N LYS A 297 15.18 -1.73 15.55
CA LYS A 297 15.08 -0.26 15.54
C LYS A 297 15.96 0.35 14.44
N ALA A 298 17.19 -0.14 14.30
CA ALA A 298 18.11 0.30 13.26
C ALA A 298 17.58 0.00 11.86
N LEU A 299 16.90 -1.14 11.67
CA LEU A 299 16.26 -1.49 10.40
C LEU A 299 15.15 -0.49 10.06
N ALA A 300 14.26 -0.20 11.01
CA ALA A 300 13.18 0.76 10.81
C ALA A 300 13.70 2.18 10.51
N GLU A 301 14.78 2.60 11.19
CA GLU A 301 15.46 3.89 10.94
C GLU A 301 16.08 3.92 9.54
N ALA A 302 16.86 2.89 9.16
CA ALA A 302 17.49 2.80 7.85
C ALA A 302 16.47 2.77 6.70
N GLN A 303 15.35 2.07 6.88
CA GLN A 303 14.23 2.06 5.92
C GLN A 303 13.58 3.45 5.80
N GLY A 304 13.39 4.15 6.93
CA GLY A 304 12.86 5.52 6.93
C GLY A 304 13.81 6.51 6.23
N GLU A 305 15.11 6.39 6.46
CA GLU A 305 16.13 7.21 5.79
C GLU A 305 16.21 6.94 4.29
N LEU A 306 16.10 5.68 3.88
CA LEU A 306 16.09 5.30 2.47
C LEU A 306 14.87 5.91 1.77
N SER A 307 13.69 5.77 2.38
CA SER A 307 12.45 6.39 1.89
C SER A 307 12.60 7.90 1.72
N ALA A 308 13.17 8.60 2.69
CA ALA A 308 13.37 10.05 2.63
C ALA A 308 14.40 10.46 1.55
N ALA A 309 15.48 9.70 1.40
CA ALA A 309 16.50 9.96 0.38
C ALA A 309 15.93 9.77 -1.05
N GLU A 310 15.10 8.75 -1.24
CA GLU A 310 14.40 8.47 -2.50
C GLU A 310 13.35 9.53 -2.84
N GLU A 311 12.57 9.97 -1.85
CA GLU A 311 11.59 11.07 -2.02
C GLU A 311 12.29 12.35 -2.49
N GLU A 312 13.42 12.68 -1.89
CA GLU A 312 14.21 13.86 -2.26
C GLU A 312 14.83 13.71 -3.66
N TRP A 313 15.36 12.54 -3.99
CA TRP A 313 15.93 12.27 -5.33
C TRP A 313 14.87 12.43 -6.42
N LEU A 314 13.70 11.82 -6.23
CA LEU A 314 12.60 11.88 -7.18
C LEU A 314 12.04 13.30 -7.31
N ARG A 315 11.90 14.03 -6.20
CA ARG A 315 11.51 15.45 -6.22
C ARG A 315 12.44 16.28 -7.10
N ILE A 316 13.75 16.02 -7.02
CA ILE A 316 14.75 16.76 -7.79
C ILE A 316 14.74 16.33 -9.27
N GLU A 317 14.59 15.04 -9.57
CA GLU A 317 14.54 14.55 -10.95
C GLU A 317 13.28 15.06 -11.69
N MET A 318 12.12 15.11 -11.01
CA MET A 318 10.91 15.72 -11.57
C MET A 318 11.10 17.21 -11.85
N LEU A 319 11.76 17.95 -10.94
CA LEU A 319 12.09 19.35 -11.16
C LEU A 319 13.04 19.50 -12.37
N ARG A 320 13.93 18.54 -12.61
CA ARG A 320 14.83 18.53 -13.77
C ARG A 320 14.07 18.30 -15.07
N GLU A 321 13.17 17.32 -15.12
CA GLU A 321 12.33 17.05 -16.29
C GLU A 321 11.41 18.23 -16.65
N GLU A 322 10.81 18.90 -15.66
CA GLU A 322 10.02 20.12 -15.88
C GLU A 322 10.84 21.27 -16.49
N ILE A 323 12.14 21.34 -16.19
CA ILE A 323 13.05 22.37 -16.70
C ILE A 323 13.58 22.01 -18.09
N GLU A 324 13.81 20.73 -18.38
CA GLU A 324 14.29 20.25 -19.67
C GLU A 324 13.15 20.14 -20.71
N GLY A 325 11.91 19.94 -20.27
CA GLY A 325 10.71 19.78 -21.11
C GLY A 325 9.92 21.07 -21.43
N GLY A 326 10.37 22.24 -20.96
CA GLY A 326 9.70 23.56 -21.17
C GLY A 326 10.58 24.61 -21.84
#